data_AF-A0A2H6KCB5-F1
#
_entry.id   AF-A0A2H6KCB5-F1
#
_cell.length_a   1.000
_cell.length_b   1.000
_cell.length_c   1.000
_cell.angle_alpha   90.00
_cell.angle_beta   90.00
_cell.angle_gamma   90.00
#
_symmetry.space_group_name_H-M   'P 1'
#
loop_
_entity.id
_entity.type
_entity.pdbx_description
1 polymer ?
#
loop_
_entity_poly.entity_id
_entity_poly.type
_entity_poly.pdbx_seq_one_letter_code
_entity_poly.pdbx_strand_id
1 'polypeptide(L)'
;MQRALVEFTNRAELSQHSKGAILDGVPRTPTQAEFLKCIAKSSGLRLLGIYLSIDRGVLTERLLGRRVGLFRLSYSSQHCEACNRSYNTCSIDSGGYYMEAVLPCKDDLLKCPGCHSLKRRADDTPDVIQRRLVEYDDMRTSVMNALKEVPIMSFEIKRGLKDYSLLKGELESFIKKHI
;
A
#
# COMPACT_ATOMS: atom_id res chain seq x y z
N MET A 1 27.43 7.45 -1.01
CA MET A 1 27.33 5.97 -1.06
C MET A 1 25.89 5.60 -1.41
N GLN A 2 25.75 4.62 -2.32
CA GLN A 2 24.58 4.25 -3.14
C GLN A 2 23.26 4.09 -2.37
N ARG A 3 22.15 4.71 -2.82
CA ARG A 3 21.11 4.14 -3.71
C ARG A 3 20.85 2.65 -3.46
N ALA A 4 19.96 2.34 -2.52
CA ALA A 4 19.29 1.04 -2.43
C ALA A 4 18.23 0.95 -3.54
N LEU A 5 18.68 0.67 -4.75
CA LEU A 5 17.89 -0.12 -5.69
C LEU A 5 17.76 -1.49 -5.03
N VAL A 6 16.55 -1.88 -4.63
CA VAL A 6 16.27 -3.26 -4.25
C VAL A 6 16.29 -4.07 -5.55
N GLU A 7 17.49 -4.42 -5.99
CA GLU A 7 17.69 -5.52 -6.92
C GLU A 7 17.30 -6.79 -6.17
N PHE A 8 16.20 -7.41 -6.58
CA PHE A 8 15.84 -8.78 -6.20
C PHE A 8 16.84 -9.75 -6.85
N THR A 9 18.10 -9.75 -6.41
CA THR A 9 19.16 -10.57 -7.01
C THR A 9 19.57 -11.78 -6.18
N ASN A 10 19.06 -11.99 -4.97
CA ASN A 10 19.46 -13.19 -4.20
C ASN A 10 18.29 -13.95 -3.56
N ARG A 11 18.07 -15.17 -4.08
CA ARG A 11 17.25 -16.26 -3.51
C ARG A 11 17.52 -16.53 -2.01
N ALA A 12 18.68 -16.11 -1.49
CA ALA A 12 19.18 -16.48 -0.18
C ALA A 12 18.49 -15.75 1.00
N GLU A 13 18.04 -14.50 0.85
CA GLU A 13 17.50 -13.75 1.99
C GLU A 13 16.06 -14.15 2.40
N LEU A 14 15.26 -14.67 1.46
CA LEU A 14 13.93 -15.20 1.77
C LEU A 14 13.99 -16.50 2.61
N SER A 15 15.15 -17.14 2.68
CA SER A 15 15.27 -18.52 3.19
C SER A 15 15.58 -18.64 4.68
N GLN A 16 16.02 -17.56 5.35
CA GLN A 16 16.56 -17.71 6.71
C GLN A 16 15.55 -17.50 7.84
N HIS A 17 14.46 -16.73 7.66
CA HIS A 17 13.59 -16.37 8.80
C HIS A 17 12.07 -16.25 8.56
N SER A 18 11.54 -16.50 7.35
CA SER A 18 10.12 -16.24 7.08
C SER A 18 9.39 -17.40 6.41
N LYS A 19 8.26 -17.82 6.99
CA LYS A 19 7.32 -18.82 6.41
C LYS A 19 6.57 -18.31 5.16
N GLY A 20 6.81 -17.07 4.75
CA GLY A 20 6.17 -16.41 3.62
C GLY A 20 6.61 -14.94 3.54
N ALA A 21 6.17 -14.24 2.49
CA ALA A 21 6.47 -12.82 2.29
C ALA A 21 5.21 -12.06 1.89
N ILE A 22 5.10 -10.80 2.31
CA ILE A 22 4.08 -9.86 1.84
C ILE A 22 4.74 -8.96 0.80
N LEU A 23 4.21 -8.99 -0.42
CA LEU A 23 4.68 -8.16 -1.51
C LEU A 23 3.75 -6.94 -1.62
N ASP A 24 4.21 -5.79 -1.13
CA ASP A 24 3.46 -4.54 -1.21
C ASP A 24 3.80 -3.79 -2.51
N GLY A 25 2.79 -3.62 -3.36
CA GLY A 25 2.92 -2.89 -4.62
C GLY A 25 3.64 -3.65 -5.74
N VAL A 26 3.74 -4.98 -5.65
CA VAL A 26 4.20 -5.89 -6.71
C VAL A 26 3.21 -7.06 -6.80
N PRO A 27 2.75 -7.46 -8.01
CA PRO A 27 3.18 -6.99 -9.33
C PRO A 27 2.47 -5.72 -9.81
N ARG A 28 3.16 -4.92 -10.64
CA ARG A 28 2.59 -3.78 -11.37
C ARG A 28 2.48 -4.00 -12.88
N THR A 29 3.12 -5.05 -13.40
CA THR A 29 3.10 -5.41 -14.82
C THR A 29 2.77 -6.89 -15.01
N PRO A 30 2.23 -7.30 -16.16
CA PRO A 30 1.95 -8.71 -16.46
C PRO A 30 3.21 -9.59 -16.37
N THR A 31 4.35 -9.08 -16.82
CA THR A 31 5.63 -9.80 -16.74
C THR A 31 6.05 -10.07 -15.29
N GLN A 32 5.86 -9.10 -14.38
CA GLN A 32 6.10 -9.32 -12.96
C GLN A 32 5.14 -10.36 -12.37
N ALA A 33 3.87 -10.35 -12.78
CA ALA A 33 2.89 -11.33 -12.32
C ALA A 33 3.25 -12.76 -12.74
N GLU A 34 3.63 -12.97 -14.01
CA GLU A 34 4.08 -14.29 -14.46
C GLU A 34 5.39 -14.73 -13.78
N PHE A 35 6.32 -13.79 -13.58
CA PHE A 35 7.55 -14.08 -12.84
C PHE A 35 7.27 -14.54 -11.40
N LEU A 36 6.34 -13.87 -10.70
CA LEU A 36 5.93 -14.28 -9.35
C LEU A 36 5.29 -15.67 -9.34
N LYS A 37 4.45 -16.01 -10.33
CA LYS A 37 3.88 -17.36 -10.48
C LYS A 37 4.96 -18.42 -10.69
N CYS A 38 5.95 -18.12 -11.55
CA CYS A 38 7.09 -19.01 -11.77
C CYS A 38 7.88 -19.24 -10.48
N ILE A 39 8.21 -18.18 -9.74
CA ILE A 39 8.93 -18.30 -8.46
C ILE A 39 8.12 -19.13 -7.47
N ALA A 40 6.85 -18.78 -7.25
CA ALA A 40 5.97 -19.47 -6.32
C ALA A 40 5.89 -20.97 -6.62
N LYS A 41 5.68 -21.34 -7.90
CA LYS A 41 5.68 -22.73 -8.35
C LYS A 41 7.02 -23.42 -8.12
N SER A 42 8.14 -22.78 -8.46
CA SER A 42 9.48 -23.36 -8.31
C SER A 42 9.92 -23.54 -6.86
N SER A 43 9.40 -22.70 -5.96
CA SER A 43 9.71 -22.69 -4.54
C SER A 43 8.68 -23.44 -3.69
N GLY A 44 7.66 -24.04 -4.30
CA GLY A 44 6.58 -24.72 -3.58
C GLY A 44 5.73 -23.79 -2.70
N LEU A 45 5.77 -22.48 -2.96
CA LEU A 45 5.01 -21.47 -2.21
C LEU A 45 3.63 -21.28 -2.84
N ARG A 46 2.64 -21.00 -2.00
CA ARG A 46 1.33 -20.53 -2.46
C ARG A 46 1.38 -19.02 -2.68
N LEU A 47 0.96 -18.59 -3.86
CA LEU A 47 0.74 -17.18 -4.17
C LEU A 47 -0.73 -16.86 -3.93
N LEU A 48 -0.99 -15.83 -3.13
CA LEU A 48 -2.32 -15.29 -2.84
C LEU A 48 -2.32 -13.79 -3.15
N GLY A 49 -3.43 -13.29 -3.70
CA GLY A 49 -3.62 -11.87 -3.96
C GLY A 49 -4.64 -11.25 -3.01
N ILE A 50 -4.41 -9.98 -2.66
CA ILE A 50 -5.36 -9.15 -1.93
C ILE A 50 -5.55 -7.88 -2.74
N TYR A 51 -6.79 -7.62 -3.13
CA TYR A 51 -7.22 -6.46 -3.88
C TYR A 51 -8.03 -5.55 -2.97
N LEU A 52 -7.43 -4.43 -2.59
CA LEU A 52 -8.10 -3.40 -1.80
C LEU A 52 -8.71 -2.36 -2.75
N SER A 53 -10.03 -2.24 -2.74
CA SER A 53 -10.77 -1.31 -3.60
C SER A 53 -11.32 -0.12 -2.81
N ILE A 54 -11.41 1.01 -3.48
CA ILE A 54 -11.99 2.24 -2.98
C ILE A 54 -12.47 3.04 -4.21
N ASP A 55 -13.55 3.80 -4.06
CA ASP A 55 -14.03 4.68 -5.12
C ASP A 55 -12.92 5.67 -5.56
N ARG A 56 -12.93 6.01 -6.85
CA ARG A 56 -11.89 6.85 -7.47
C ARG A 56 -11.89 8.28 -6.94
N GLY A 57 -13.06 8.85 -6.70
CA GLY A 57 -13.20 10.20 -6.12
C GLY A 57 -12.66 10.20 -4.70
N VAL A 58 -13.12 9.25 -3.89
CA VAL A 58 -12.67 9.05 -2.50
C VAL A 58 -11.16 8.84 -2.42
N LEU A 59 -10.59 8.00 -3.29
CA LEU A 59 -9.14 7.77 -3.35
C LEU A 59 -8.37 9.05 -3.69
N THR A 60 -8.88 9.85 -4.63
CA THR A 60 -8.25 11.11 -5.02
C THR A 60 -8.23 12.10 -3.86
N GLU A 61 -9.36 12.27 -3.17
CA GLU A 61 -9.45 13.10 -1.97
C GLU A 61 -8.49 12.63 -0.86
N ARG A 62 -8.42 11.31 -0.65
CA ARG A 62 -7.49 10.69 0.31
C ARG A 62 -6.03 10.96 -0.05
N LEU A 63 -5.65 10.85 -1.32
CA LEU A 63 -4.27 11.13 -1.76
C LEU A 63 -3.92 12.61 -1.61
N LEU A 64 -4.84 13.52 -1.95
CA LEU A 64 -4.65 14.96 -1.74
C LEU A 64 -4.60 15.36 -0.26
N GLY A 65 -5.32 14.63 0.60
CA GLY A 65 -5.32 14.78 2.06
C GLY A 65 -4.11 14.15 2.77
N ARG A 66 -3.30 13.35 2.06
CA ARG A 66 -2.16 12.66 2.66
C ARG A 66 -1.09 13.63 3.14
N ARG A 67 -0.56 13.38 4.33
CA ARG A 67 0.52 14.16 4.95
C ARG A 67 1.61 13.26 5.50
N VAL A 68 2.83 13.78 5.55
CA VAL A 68 3.98 13.14 6.19
C VAL A 68 4.64 14.13 7.15
N GLY A 69 5.31 13.62 8.19
CA GLY A 69 6.05 14.45 9.14
C GLY A 69 7.23 15.18 8.47
N LEU A 70 7.45 16.44 8.85
CA LEU A 70 8.59 17.25 8.46
C LEU A 70 9.72 17.03 9.48
N PHE A 71 10.65 16.11 9.19
CA PHE A 71 11.84 15.91 10.01
C PHE A 71 12.96 16.88 9.57
N ARG A 72 13.43 17.72 10.51
CA ARG A 72 14.61 18.61 10.39
C ARG A 72 14.71 19.42 9.10
N LEU A 73 13.84 20.43 8.88
CA LEU A 73 13.92 21.39 7.76
C LEU A 73 14.17 20.79 6.35
N SER A 74 14.04 19.46 6.19
CA SER A 74 14.25 18.78 4.93
C SER A 74 12.93 18.78 4.19
N TYR A 75 12.69 19.87 3.46
CA TYR A 75 11.49 20.04 2.66
C TYR A 75 11.41 19.01 1.52
N SER A 76 12.54 18.49 1.05
CA SER A 76 12.62 17.53 -0.07
C SER A 76 12.20 16.09 0.27
N SER A 77 12.30 15.64 1.53
CA SER A 77 12.03 14.23 1.87
C SER A 77 10.56 13.86 1.67
N GLN A 78 10.26 12.77 0.94
CA GLN A 78 8.88 12.32 0.67
C GLN A 78 8.21 11.60 1.85
N HIS A 79 8.96 11.40 2.92
CA HIS A 79 8.53 10.72 4.13
C HIS A 79 9.31 11.28 5.31
N CYS A 80 8.76 11.09 6.52
CA CYS A 80 9.49 11.39 7.74
C CYS A 80 10.63 10.38 7.90
N GLU A 81 11.87 10.85 7.86
CA GLU A 81 13.07 9.98 7.96
C GLU A 81 13.17 9.25 9.32
N ALA A 82 12.53 9.78 10.36
CA ALA A 82 12.57 9.20 11.69
C ALA A 82 11.52 8.09 11.94
N CYS A 83 10.35 8.13 11.26
CA CYS A 83 9.28 7.16 11.55
C CYS A 83 8.49 6.65 10.35
N ASN A 84 8.67 7.23 9.16
CA ASN A 84 7.97 6.87 7.93
C ASN A 84 6.43 6.83 8.02
N ARG A 85 5.83 7.45 9.04
CA ARG A 85 4.37 7.51 9.21
C ARG A 85 3.72 8.43 8.19
N SER A 86 2.52 8.04 7.77
CA SER A 86 1.62 8.82 6.94
C SER A 86 0.35 9.15 7.72
N TYR A 87 -0.09 10.38 7.56
CA TYR A 87 -1.32 10.92 8.12
C TYR A 87 -2.26 11.30 6.98
N ASN A 88 -3.51 11.60 7.32
CA ASN A 88 -4.49 12.10 6.38
C ASN A 88 -5.35 13.16 7.05
N THR A 89 -5.42 14.35 6.46
CA THR A 89 -6.21 15.46 7.01
C THR A 89 -7.64 15.52 6.45
N CYS A 90 -7.98 14.66 5.49
CA CYS A 90 -9.31 14.60 4.90
C CYS A 90 -10.21 13.68 5.74
N SER A 91 -11.43 14.16 5.97
CA SER A 91 -12.55 13.36 6.47
C SER A 91 -13.57 13.21 5.35
N ILE A 92 -14.12 12.00 5.16
CA ILE A 92 -15.06 11.66 4.10
C ILE A 92 -16.31 11.07 4.76
N ASP A 93 -17.47 11.66 4.44
CA ASP A 93 -18.78 11.21 4.91
C ASP A 93 -19.79 11.36 3.75
N SER A 94 -19.54 10.62 2.67
CA SER A 94 -20.32 10.68 1.44
C SER A 94 -20.18 9.40 0.64
N GLY A 95 -21.15 9.11 -0.26
CA GLY A 95 -21.06 7.96 -1.17
C GLY A 95 -21.00 6.58 -0.50
N GLY A 96 -21.44 6.45 0.75
CA GLY A 96 -21.31 5.23 1.54
C GLY A 96 -19.94 5.02 2.20
N TYR A 97 -19.07 6.03 2.14
CA TYR A 97 -17.78 6.06 2.82
C TYR A 97 -17.86 6.92 4.08
N TYR A 98 -17.27 6.43 5.16
CA TYR A 98 -17.18 7.12 6.45
C TYR A 98 -15.76 6.99 7.01
N MET A 99 -14.87 7.87 6.57
CA MET A 99 -13.45 7.85 6.93
C MET A 99 -13.08 9.13 7.68
N GLU A 100 -12.64 8.99 8.93
CA GLU A 100 -12.13 10.11 9.71
C GLU A 100 -10.71 10.48 9.27
N ALA A 101 -10.35 11.75 9.50
CA ALA A 101 -8.97 12.20 9.42
C ALA A 101 -8.08 11.36 10.35
N VAL A 102 -6.90 10.99 9.84
CA VAL A 102 -5.87 10.25 10.56
C VAL A 102 -4.76 11.23 10.92
N LEU A 103 -4.89 11.87 12.09
CA LEU A 103 -3.93 12.86 12.58
C LEU A 103 -2.93 12.22 13.56
N PRO A 104 -1.75 12.84 13.78
CA PRO A 104 -0.81 12.39 14.81
C PRO A 104 -1.49 12.35 16.18
N CYS A 105 -1.43 11.21 16.85
CA CYS A 105 -1.82 11.11 18.26
C CYS A 105 -0.70 11.63 19.17
N LYS A 106 -0.97 11.78 20.47
CA LYS A 106 0.04 12.22 21.46
C LYS A 106 1.30 11.33 21.43
N ASP A 107 1.13 10.01 21.33
CA ASP A 107 2.25 9.07 21.30
C ASP A 107 3.11 9.21 20.04
N ASP A 108 2.50 9.54 18.91
CA ASP A 108 3.24 9.78 17.67
C ASP A 108 4.17 10.99 17.80
N LEU A 109 3.65 12.07 18.40
CA LEU A 109 4.37 13.33 18.61
C LEU A 109 5.51 13.17 19.62
N LEU A 110 5.32 12.34 20.65
CA LEU A 110 6.37 11.97 21.60
C LEU A 110 7.49 11.15 20.95
N LYS A 111 7.13 10.18 20.09
CA LYS A 111 8.11 9.31 19.41
C LYS A 111 8.83 9.98 18.25
N CYS A 112 8.23 11.00 17.64
CA CYS A 112 8.80 11.69 16.50
C CYS A 112 8.51 13.20 16.55
N PRO A 113 9.49 14.02 16.96
CA PRO A 113 9.33 15.47 16.96
C PRO A 113 8.98 16.04 15.58
N GLY A 114 9.45 15.39 14.50
CA GLY A 114 9.13 15.78 13.12
C GLY A 114 7.66 15.59 12.73
N CYS A 115 6.85 14.90 13.54
CA CYS A 115 5.41 14.77 13.29
C CYS A 115 4.58 15.94 13.84
N HIS A 116 5.19 16.92 14.53
CA HIS A 116 4.49 18.15 14.95
C HIS A 116 4.14 19.06 13.78
N SER A 117 4.91 18.98 12.69
CA SER A 117 4.65 19.71 11.45
C SER A 117 4.41 18.73 10.31
N LEU A 118 3.27 18.90 9.66
CA LEU A 118 2.85 18.03 8.57
C LEU A 118 3.05 18.74 7.23
N LYS A 119 3.59 18.01 6.26
CA LYS A 119 3.69 18.47 4.86
C LYS A 119 3.01 17.51 3.91
N ARG A 120 2.61 18.02 2.75
CA ARG A 120 2.17 17.20 1.61
C ARG A 120 3.39 16.57 0.94
N ARG A 121 3.24 15.38 0.37
CA ARG A 121 4.28 14.81 -0.51
C ARG A 121 4.37 15.62 -1.81
N ALA A 122 5.54 15.60 -2.43
CA ALA A 122 5.74 16.34 -3.68
C ALA A 122 4.93 15.73 -4.84
N ASP A 123 4.68 14.42 -4.81
CA ASP A 123 3.92 13.69 -5.81
C ASP A 123 2.40 13.62 -5.55
N ASP A 124 1.91 14.24 -4.47
CA ASP A 124 0.48 14.32 -4.15
C ASP A 124 -0.13 15.61 -4.74
N THR A 125 -0.05 15.76 -6.05
CA THR A 125 -0.71 16.84 -6.81
C THR A 125 -1.84 16.26 -7.68
N PRO A 126 -2.89 17.05 -8.00
CA PRO A 126 -4.01 16.55 -8.79
C PRO A 126 -3.59 15.92 -10.13
N ASP A 127 -2.65 16.54 -10.83
CA ASP A 127 -2.13 16.07 -12.12
C ASP A 127 -1.33 14.76 -12.00
N VAL A 128 -0.46 14.65 -10.99
CA VAL A 128 0.32 13.44 -10.74
C VAL A 128 -0.59 12.30 -10.30
N ILE A 129 -1.54 12.56 -9.40
CA ILE A 129 -2.51 11.58 -8.93
C ILE A 129 -3.34 11.05 -10.11
N GLN A 130 -3.91 11.95 -10.92
CA GLN A 130 -4.72 11.55 -12.06
C GLN A 130 -3.93 10.69 -13.05
N ARG A 131 -2.70 11.09 -13.39
CA ARG A 131 -1.82 10.31 -14.27
C ARG A 131 -1.55 8.92 -13.71
N ARG A 132 -1.23 8.80 -12.42
CA ARG A 132 -0.98 7.50 -11.76
C ARG A 132 -2.21 6.61 -11.71
N LEU A 133 -3.39 7.19 -11.55
CA LEU A 133 -4.64 6.42 -11.57
C LEU A 133 -4.95 5.88 -12.96
N VAL A 134 -4.70 6.65 -14.02
CA VAL A 134 -4.82 6.15 -15.40
C VAL A 134 -3.84 5.02 -15.67
N GLU A 135 -2.55 5.22 -15.36
CA GLU A 135 -1.52 4.18 -15.51
C GLU A 135 -1.88 2.90 -14.73
N TYR A 136 -2.43 3.05 -13.53
CA TYR A 136 -2.92 1.94 -12.73
C TYR A 136 -4.08 1.21 -13.41
N ASP A 137 -5.11 1.93 -13.86
CA ASP A 137 -6.29 1.36 -14.51
C ASP A 137 -5.91 0.59 -15.80
N ASP A 138 -5.00 1.15 -16.60
CA ASP A 138 -4.49 0.57 -17.84
C ASP A 138 -3.76 -0.77 -17.59
N MET A 139 -2.88 -0.79 -16.57
CA MET A 139 -2.10 -1.98 -16.24
C MET A 139 -2.91 -3.03 -15.46
N ARG A 140 -3.85 -2.60 -14.62
CA ARG A 140 -4.60 -3.47 -13.70
C ARG A 140 -5.25 -4.63 -14.44
N THR A 141 -5.95 -4.37 -15.54
CA THR A 141 -6.64 -5.42 -16.30
C THR A 141 -5.66 -6.49 -16.79
N SER A 142 -4.52 -6.06 -17.33
CA SER A 142 -3.48 -6.97 -17.84
C SER A 142 -2.79 -7.75 -16.72
N VAL A 143 -2.55 -7.12 -15.57
CA VAL A 143 -1.99 -7.78 -14.37
C VAL A 143 -2.96 -8.82 -13.81
N MET A 144 -4.24 -8.48 -13.66
CA MET A 144 -5.27 -9.40 -13.17
C MET A 144 -5.44 -10.59 -14.10
N ASN A 145 -5.33 -10.38 -15.42
CA ASN A 145 -5.32 -11.46 -16.40
C ASN A 145 -4.10 -12.38 -16.27
N ALA A 146 -2.90 -11.83 -16.03
CA ALA A 146 -1.70 -12.63 -15.78
C ALA A 146 -1.77 -13.40 -14.44
N LEU A 147 -2.44 -12.83 -13.43
CA LEU A 147 -2.72 -13.47 -12.15
C LEU A 147 -3.94 -14.42 -12.20
N LYS A 148 -4.46 -14.75 -13.38
CA LYS A 148 -5.51 -15.77 -13.50
C LYS A 148 -5.03 -17.07 -12.83
N GLU A 149 -5.96 -17.75 -12.15
CA GLU A 149 -5.74 -18.95 -11.31
C GLU A 149 -5.10 -18.68 -9.94
N VAL A 150 -4.53 -17.50 -9.70
CA VAL A 150 -4.13 -17.08 -8.35
C VAL A 150 -5.40 -16.73 -7.57
N PRO A 151 -5.62 -17.29 -6.37
CA PRO A 151 -6.73 -16.85 -5.52
C PRO A 151 -6.55 -15.38 -5.15
N ILE A 152 -7.56 -14.55 -5.39
CA ILE A 152 -7.56 -13.13 -5.04
C ILE A 152 -8.77 -12.84 -4.17
N MET A 153 -8.52 -12.28 -2.99
CA MET A 153 -9.54 -11.64 -2.16
C MET A 153 -9.75 -10.21 -2.63
N SER A 154 -11.00 -9.77 -2.76
CA SER A 154 -11.36 -8.36 -2.95
C SER A 154 -11.98 -7.82 -1.67
N PHE A 155 -11.52 -6.66 -1.21
CA PHE A 155 -12.07 -5.97 -0.03
C PHE A 155 -12.23 -4.49 -0.32
N GLU A 156 -13.45 -3.96 -0.17
CA GLU A 156 -13.71 -2.54 -0.35
C GLU A 156 -13.54 -1.78 0.98
N ILE A 157 -12.66 -0.77 1.00
CA ILE A 157 -12.40 0.03 2.19
C ILE A 157 -13.43 1.15 2.26
N LYS A 158 -14.35 1.10 3.22
CA LYS A 158 -15.42 2.10 3.42
C LYS A 158 -15.19 3.02 4.61
N ARG A 159 -14.56 2.51 5.67
CA ARG A 159 -14.43 3.20 6.97
C ARG A 159 -12.99 3.42 7.43
N GLY A 160 -12.04 3.29 6.51
CA GLY A 160 -10.62 3.51 6.78
C GLY A 160 -10.10 2.56 7.86
N LEU A 161 -9.48 3.09 8.91
CA LEU A 161 -8.92 2.28 10.00
C LEU A 161 -9.97 1.44 10.75
N LYS A 162 -11.24 1.86 10.73
CA LYS A 162 -12.34 1.13 11.40
C LYS A 162 -12.70 -0.17 10.69
N ASP A 163 -12.29 -0.36 9.42
CA ASP A 163 -12.48 -1.62 8.70
C ASP A 163 -11.44 -2.69 9.06
N TYR A 164 -10.39 -2.34 9.81
CA TYR A 164 -9.26 -3.24 10.05
C TYR A 164 -9.68 -4.58 10.65
N SER A 165 -10.58 -4.59 11.65
CA SER A 165 -11.05 -5.83 12.28
C SER A 165 -11.81 -6.73 11.30
N LEU A 166 -12.60 -6.13 10.39
CA LEU A 166 -13.33 -6.86 9.36
C LEU A 166 -12.37 -7.42 8.30
N LEU A 167 -11.50 -6.57 7.76
CA LEU A 167 -10.46 -6.96 6.81
C LEU A 167 -9.61 -8.10 7.37
N LYS A 168 -9.20 -8.01 8.64
CA LYS A 168 -8.42 -9.04 9.31
C LYS A 168 -9.17 -10.37 9.36
N GLY A 169 -10.43 -10.38 9.78
CA GLY A 169 -11.23 -11.60 9.87
C GLY A 169 -11.47 -12.26 8.50
N GLU A 170 -11.71 -11.44 7.47
CA GLU A 170 -11.82 -11.92 6.09
C GLU A 170 -10.49 -12.50 5.62
N LEU A 171 -9.39 -11.76 5.79
CA LEU A 171 -8.05 -12.17 5.39
C LEU A 171 -7.63 -13.48 6.03
N GLU A 172 -7.83 -13.64 7.35
CA GLU A 172 -7.54 -14.88 8.07
C GLU A 172 -8.35 -16.05 7.52
N SER A 173 -9.65 -15.84 7.24
CA SER A 173 -10.52 -16.86 6.65
C SER A 173 -10.07 -17.26 5.24
N PHE A 174 -9.64 -16.30 4.44
CA PHE A 174 -9.13 -16.53 3.09
C PHE A 174 -7.80 -17.26 3.09
N ILE A 175 -6.86 -16.85 3.94
CA ILE A 175 -5.58 -17.55 4.09
C ILE A 175 -5.83 -19.02 4.49
N LYS A 176 -6.67 -19.26 5.51
CA LYS A 176 -7.01 -20.62 5.98
C LYS A 176 -7.68 -21.48 4.91
N LYS A 177 -8.39 -20.88 3.96
CA LYS A 177 -9.04 -21.60 2.85
C LYS A 177 -8.04 -22.05 1.78
N HIS A 178 -6.92 -21.35 1.64
CA HIS A 178 -5.99 -21.51 0.51
C HIS A 178 -4.57 -21.98 0.88
N ILE A 179 -4.27 -22.09 2.18
CA ILE A 179 -3.04 -22.68 2.75
C ILE A 179 -3.44 -23.85 3.64
#